data_AF-A0A388KPH6-F1
#
_entry.id   AF-A0A388KPH6-F1
#
_cell.length_a   1.000
_cell.length_b   1.000
_cell.length_c   1.000
_cell.angle_alpha   90.00
_cell.angle_beta   90.00
_cell.angle_gamma   90.00
#
_symmetry.space_group_name_H-M   'P 1'
#
loop_
_entity.id
_entity.type
_entity.pdbx_description
1 polymer ?
#
loop_
_entity_poly.entity_id
_entity_poly.type
_entity_poly.pdbx_seq_one_letter_code
_entity_poly.pdbx_strand_id
1 'polypeptide(L)'
;MASNHGQSSTIHNCYNCGQPGHLSRFCSLPDRRFTFSAAPANPSTSIVPAQNVPLVTMPAIGNNVVGHGGYGYGYGGGLRPCVETLEATVAFLKAEKDVEAAREQAKKQEEKRVKKEQEEQKRRLQEKKEREEFHSQIHRQIGSKLDGVRELIEGKKGIEGEAMTKLRVEIEELRKAQKRAGGVLSSETEFGRYKRELKGERLRSERRFALMEEEIARLKKVNEEATNAADVWKAEALRPDNKRGSVMITSTPIRGARTRARVTPAPPGSVEELKLKERVEHQEHEIELLKEWRLRELNSRRLAEQEVERLREKMAKIDMENEPHRRLI
;
A
#
# COMPACT_ATOMS: atom_id res chain seq x y z
N MET A 1 6.93 35.15 46.35
CA MET A 1 7.67 33.97 45.84
C MET A 1 8.23 34.31 44.47
N ALA A 2 9.56 34.35 44.36
CA ALA A 2 10.28 34.76 43.17
C ALA A 2 10.32 33.62 42.13
N SER A 3 9.94 33.90 40.89
CA SER A 3 10.09 32.96 39.77
C SER A 3 11.38 33.24 39.03
N ASN A 4 12.37 32.37 39.26
CA ASN A 4 13.60 32.25 38.49
C ASN A 4 13.29 31.80 37.06
N HIS A 5 13.37 32.71 36.09
CA HIS A 5 13.62 32.32 34.70
C HIS A 5 15.13 32.40 34.47
N GLY A 6 15.78 31.23 34.47
CA GLY A 6 17.18 31.09 34.13
C GLY A 6 17.41 31.53 32.69
N GLN A 7 17.89 32.75 32.51
CA GLN A 7 18.42 33.23 31.24
C GLN A 7 19.79 32.59 31.06
N SER A 8 19.85 31.48 30.33
CA SER A 8 21.09 31.08 29.70
C SER A 8 21.35 32.08 28.57
N SER A 9 22.02 33.18 28.89
CA SER A 9 22.51 34.14 27.92
C SER A 9 23.72 33.53 27.21
N THR A 10 23.50 32.50 26.39
CA THR A 10 24.42 32.24 25.29
C THR A 10 24.36 33.49 24.41
N ILE A 11 25.44 34.29 24.46
CA ILE A 11 25.56 35.53 23.71
C ILE A 11 25.55 35.15 22.23
N HIS A 12 24.35 35.06 21.65
CA HIS A 12 24.18 34.78 20.24
C HIS A 12 24.36 36.09 19.48
N ASN A 13 25.30 36.06 18.55
CA ASN A 13 25.50 37.13 17.59
C ASN A 13 24.38 37.10 16.56
N CYS A 14 23.86 38.27 16.21
CA CYS A 14 22.84 38.42 15.18
C CYS A 14 23.35 37.85 13.84
N TYR A 15 22.61 36.94 13.20
CA TYR A 15 23.04 36.37 11.92
C TYR A 15 22.97 37.36 10.74
N ASN A 16 22.37 38.54 10.91
CA ASN A 16 22.36 39.58 9.88
C ASN A 16 23.57 40.52 9.97
N CYS A 17 23.93 40.99 11.17
CA CYS A 17 25.01 41.99 11.36
C CYS A 17 26.20 41.53 12.19
N GLY A 18 26.12 40.37 12.85
CA GLY A 18 27.17 39.80 13.70
C GLY A 18 27.29 40.41 15.10
N GLN A 19 26.46 41.39 15.48
CA GLN A 19 26.52 42.00 16.82
C GLN A 19 25.76 41.18 17.87
N PRO A 20 26.26 41.07 19.11
CA PRO A 20 25.59 40.34 20.20
C PRO A 20 24.36 41.09 20.72
N GLY A 21 23.47 40.38 21.42
CA GLY A 21 22.35 40.96 22.18
C GLY A 21 21.00 40.99 21.46
N HIS A 22 20.92 40.55 20.21
CA HIS A 22 19.65 40.39 19.49
C HIS A 22 19.71 39.29 18.43
N LEU A 23 18.54 38.74 18.05
CA LEU A 23 18.38 37.80 16.95
C LEU A 23 18.05 38.54 15.65
N SER A 24 18.32 37.96 14.48
CA SER A 24 18.19 38.62 13.16
C SER A 24 16.85 39.29 12.89
N ARG A 25 15.75 38.74 13.42
CA ARG A 25 14.40 39.31 13.30
C ARG A 25 14.18 40.63 14.05
N PHE A 26 15.05 40.96 15.00
CA PHE A 26 15.02 42.19 15.79
C PHE A 26 16.18 43.13 15.42
N CYS A 27 16.85 42.90 14.29
CA CYS A 27 17.97 43.73 13.85
C CYS A 27 17.43 45.01 13.19
N SER A 28 17.93 46.18 13.61
CA SER A 28 17.57 47.48 13.03
C SER A 28 18.13 47.71 11.62
N LEU A 29 19.00 46.83 11.14
CA LEU A 29 19.56 46.88 9.79
C LEU A 29 18.73 46.03 8.82
N PRO A 30 18.54 46.48 7.56
CA PRO A 30 17.81 45.72 6.55
C PRO A 30 18.45 44.34 6.34
N ASP A 31 17.61 43.33 6.13
CA ASP A 31 18.04 41.94 5.97
C ASP A 31 18.90 41.80 4.70
N ARG A 32 20.15 41.34 4.89
CA ARG A 32 21.10 41.11 3.79
C ARG A 32 20.61 40.13 2.74
N ARG A 33 19.60 39.30 3.04
CA ARG A 33 18.99 38.40 2.03
C ARG A 33 18.21 39.15 0.95
N PHE A 34 17.75 40.38 1.23
CA PHE A 34 16.90 41.14 0.32
C PHE A 34 17.63 42.25 -0.44
N THR A 35 18.85 42.62 -0.06
CA THR A 35 19.66 43.62 -0.78
C THR A 35 20.59 42.96 -1.79
N PHE A 36 20.02 42.51 -2.91
CA PHE A 36 20.80 42.28 -4.13
C PHE A 36 21.13 43.63 -4.78
N SER A 37 22.21 44.29 -4.34
CA SER A 37 22.98 45.25 -5.16
C SER A 37 24.28 45.67 -4.45
N ALA A 38 25.39 45.44 -5.16
CA ALA A 38 26.72 46.04 -5.05
C ALA A 38 27.73 45.51 -4.01
N ALA A 39 28.76 44.87 -4.58
CA ALA A 39 30.17 44.76 -4.17
C ALA A 39 30.65 43.51 -3.40
N PRO A 40 31.91 43.06 -3.66
CA PRO A 40 32.34 41.69 -3.42
C PRO A 40 33.01 41.52 -2.05
N ALA A 41 32.78 40.37 -1.41
CA ALA A 41 33.61 39.92 -0.32
C ALA A 41 33.93 38.43 -0.51
N ASN A 42 35.22 38.16 -0.57
CA ASN A 42 35.88 36.87 -0.62
C ASN A 42 35.27 35.85 0.36
N PRO A 43 35.45 34.55 0.07
CA PRO A 43 35.92 33.67 1.12
C PRO A 43 37.14 32.86 0.69
N SER A 44 38.27 33.15 1.33
CA SER A 44 39.37 32.20 1.50
C SER A 44 38.88 31.01 2.30
N THR A 45 38.83 29.83 1.69
CA THR A 45 38.96 28.54 2.37
C THR A 45 39.71 27.57 1.46
N SER A 46 40.85 27.10 1.95
CA SER A 46 41.81 26.20 1.31
C SER A 46 41.26 24.77 1.17
N ILE A 47 41.45 24.16 0.00
CA ILE A 47 41.51 22.70 -0.16
C ILE A 47 42.64 22.37 -1.15
N VAL A 48 43.56 21.54 -0.70
CA VAL A 48 44.83 21.10 -1.31
C VAL A 48 44.57 20.05 -2.41
N PRO A 49 45.34 20.00 -3.53
CA PRO A 49 45.37 18.82 -4.38
C PRO A 49 46.60 17.95 -4.06
N ALA A 50 46.35 16.70 -3.66
CA ALA A 50 47.38 15.67 -3.60
C ALA A 50 47.59 15.05 -4.99
N GLN A 51 48.85 14.92 -5.37
CA GLN A 51 49.33 14.27 -6.59
C GLN A 51 49.26 12.73 -6.47
N ASN A 52 49.02 12.03 -7.60
CA ASN A 52 49.87 10.97 -8.18
C ASN A 52 49.15 9.73 -8.79
N VAL A 53 49.73 9.31 -9.95
CA VAL A 53 49.77 8.00 -10.67
C VAL A 53 48.56 7.57 -11.54
N PRO A 54 48.75 6.79 -12.65
CA PRO A 54 49.47 7.15 -13.88
C PRO A 54 48.64 6.93 -15.17
N LEU A 55 49.19 7.47 -16.24
CA LEU A 55 48.79 7.40 -17.64
C LEU A 55 48.85 5.95 -18.21
N VAL A 56 47.77 5.50 -18.86
CA VAL A 56 47.75 4.26 -19.66
C VAL A 56 47.71 4.62 -21.15
N THR A 57 48.75 4.18 -21.86
CA THR A 57 48.96 4.24 -23.31
C THR A 57 48.06 3.26 -24.04
N MET A 58 47.40 3.67 -25.13
CA MET A 58 46.89 2.76 -26.17
C MET A 58 47.19 3.30 -27.58
N PRO A 59 47.42 2.42 -28.57
CA PRO A 59 48.07 2.77 -29.83
C PRO A 59 47.09 3.23 -30.92
N ALA A 60 47.60 4.08 -31.79
CA ALA A 60 46.94 4.52 -33.01
C ALA A 60 46.95 3.41 -34.08
N ILE A 61 45.79 3.16 -34.68
CA ILE A 61 45.69 2.53 -36.00
C ILE A 61 45.27 3.64 -36.97
N GLY A 62 46.16 3.91 -37.91
CA GLY A 62 45.97 4.93 -38.93
C GLY A 62 44.98 4.50 -40.00
N ASN A 63 44.40 5.50 -40.66
CA ASN A 63 44.28 5.48 -42.10
C ASN A 63 44.26 6.91 -42.64
N ASN A 64 45.32 7.23 -43.37
CA ASN A 64 45.38 8.33 -44.34
C ASN A 64 44.47 7.99 -45.52
N VAL A 65 43.71 8.96 -46.04
CA VAL A 65 43.69 9.34 -47.47
C VAL A 65 43.16 10.78 -47.57
N VAL A 66 44.07 11.67 -47.99
CA VAL A 66 43.94 12.74 -49.01
C VAL A 66 42.62 13.55 -49.00
N GLY A 67 42.57 14.86 -48.81
CA GLY A 67 43.55 15.90 -49.10
C GLY A 67 42.87 16.96 -49.95
N HIS A 68 42.74 18.19 -49.45
CA HIS A 68 42.88 19.41 -50.25
C HIS A 68 43.08 20.62 -49.35
N GLY A 69 44.05 21.43 -49.75
CA GLY A 69 44.57 22.54 -48.99
C GLY A 69 43.71 23.80 -49.06
N GLY A 70 44.05 24.71 -48.16
CA GLY A 70 43.49 26.04 -48.07
C GLY A 70 44.21 26.80 -46.96
N TYR A 71 45.39 27.33 -47.28
CA TYR A 71 46.13 28.24 -46.42
C TYR A 71 45.29 29.51 -46.21
N GLY A 72 44.80 29.70 -44.98
CA GLY A 72 44.16 30.92 -44.52
C GLY A 72 44.73 31.30 -43.16
N TYR A 73 45.72 32.19 -43.16
CA TYR A 73 46.21 32.87 -41.97
C TYR A 73 45.04 33.64 -41.33
N GLY A 74 44.49 33.09 -40.24
CA GLY A 74 43.42 33.69 -39.46
C GLY A 74 43.69 33.46 -37.98
N TYR A 75 44.19 34.50 -37.32
CA TYR A 75 44.41 34.56 -35.87
C TYR A 75 43.16 34.09 -35.08
N GLY A 76 43.35 33.14 -34.16
CA GLY A 76 42.54 33.07 -32.93
C GLY A 76 41.41 32.04 -32.80
N GLY A 77 41.39 30.93 -33.57
CA GLY A 77 40.22 30.01 -33.57
C GLY A 77 40.43 28.54 -33.21
N GLY A 78 41.67 28.03 -33.10
CA GLY A 78 41.94 26.57 -33.13
C GLY A 78 41.65 25.78 -31.85
N LEU A 79 41.44 26.43 -30.71
CA LEU A 79 41.22 25.75 -29.42
C LEU A 79 39.74 25.48 -29.10
N ARG A 80 38.81 26.22 -29.72
CA ARG A 80 37.37 26.11 -29.43
C ARG A 80 36.78 24.75 -29.79
N PRO A 81 37.03 24.16 -30.98
CA PRO A 81 36.42 22.88 -31.34
C PRO A 81 36.89 21.70 -30.46
N CYS A 82 38.15 21.73 -30.02
CA CYS A 82 38.69 20.71 -29.11
C CYS A 82 38.09 20.82 -27.72
N VAL A 83 37.86 22.03 -27.21
CA VAL A 83 37.23 22.28 -25.92
C VAL A 83 35.76 21.85 -25.93
N GLU A 84 35.02 22.16 -27.00
CA GLU A 84 33.61 21.73 -27.15
C GLU A 84 33.47 20.19 -27.16
N THR A 85 34.40 19.48 -27.81
CA THR A 85 34.41 18.01 -27.84
C THR A 85 34.74 17.40 -26.47
N LEU A 86 35.65 18.02 -25.72
CA LEU A 86 35.98 17.61 -24.35
C LEU A 86 34.83 17.90 -23.39
N GLU A 87 34.19 19.07 -23.50
CA GLU A 87 33.01 19.44 -22.71
C GLU A 87 31.86 18.45 -22.94
N ALA A 88 31.61 18.05 -24.20
CA ALA A 88 30.62 17.04 -24.53
C ALA A 88 30.95 15.67 -23.91
N THR A 89 32.23 15.26 -23.95
CA THR A 89 32.67 13.97 -23.37
C THR A 89 32.57 13.98 -21.84
N VAL A 90 32.95 15.07 -21.18
CA VAL A 90 32.81 15.23 -19.73
C VAL A 90 31.34 15.29 -19.30
N ALA A 91 30.49 15.96 -20.08
CA ALA A 91 29.04 15.98 -19.83
C ALA A 91 28.43 14.58 -19.96
N PHE A 92 28.85 13.80 -20.97
CA PHE A 92 28.43 12.41 -21.14
C PHE A 92 28.87 11.54 -19.95
N LEU A 93 30.16 11.58 -19.57
CA LEU A 93 30.68 10.81 -18.44
C LEU A 93 29.99 11.19 -17.11
N LYS A 94 29.69 12.47 -16.92
CA LYS A 94 28.94 12.94 -15.75
C LYS A 94 27.51 12.40 -15.75
N ALA A 95 26.81 12.48 -16.87
CA ALA A 95 25.47 11.94 -17.00
C ALA A 95 25.44 10.43 -16.73
N GLU A 96 26.42 9.68 -17.22
CA GLU A 96 26.52 8.24 -16.96
C GLU A 96 26.77 7.94 -15.47
N LYS A 97 27.63 8.71 -14.80
CA LYS A 97 27.86 8.58 -13.34
C LYS A 97 26.64 8.97 -12.52
N ASP A 98 25.92 10.01 -12.91
CA ASP A 98 24.69 10.43 -12.24
C ASP A 98 23.59 9.38 -12.41
N VAL A 99 23.49 8.75 -13.60
CA VAL A 99 22.58 7.63 -13.86
C VAL A 99 22.94 6.41 -13.01
N GLU A 100 24.22 6.06 -12.91
CA GLU A 100 24.66 4.91 -12.08
C GLU A 100 24.45 5.16 -10.59
N ALA A 101 24.73 6.38 -10.10
CA ALA A 101 24.44 6.78 -8.72
C ALA A 101 22.93 6.72 -8.42
N ALA A 102 22.09 7.15 -9.36
CA ALA A 102 20.63 7.04 -9.23
C ALA A 102 20.16 5.58 -9.19
N ARG A 103 20.74 4.70 -10.00
CA ARG A 103 20.46 3.25 -9.97
C ARG A 103 20.87 2.62 -8.64
N GLU A 104 22.02 2.99 -8.08
CA GLU A 104 22.46 2.49 -6.78
C GLU A 104 21.55 2.97 -5.65
N GLN A 105 21.12 4.23 -5.67
CA GLN A 105 20.16 4.75 -4.71
C GLN A 105 18.79 4.07 -4.83
N ALA A 106 18.32 3.83 -6.06
CA ALA A 106 17.07 3.09 -6.30
C ALA A 106 17.16 1.65 -5.75
N LYS A 107 18.27 0.94 -5.98
CA LYS A 107 18.52 -0.40 -5.40
C LYS A 107 18.49 -0.37 -3.86
N LYS A 108 19.14 0.60 -3.23
CA LYS A 108 19.14 0.76 -1.76
C LYS A 108 17.75 1.10 -1.21
N GLN A 109 16.95 1.88 -1.94
CA GLN A 109 15.57 2.16 -1.55
C GLN A 109 14.69 0.92 -1.66
N GLU A 110 14.82 0.16 -2.75
CA GLU A 110 14.06 -1.07 -2.96
C GLU A 110 14.42 -2.14 -1.91
N GLU A 111 15.71 -2.33 -1.60
CA GLU A 111 16.14 -3.23 -0.53
C GLU A 111 15.54 -2.86 0.83
N LYS A 112 15.49 -1.55 1.15
CA LYS A 112 14.83 -1.08 2.38
C LYS A 112 13.32 -1.35 2.38
N ARG A 113 12.66 -1.26 1.23
CA ARG A 113 11.22 -1.57 1.09
C ARG A 113 10.98 -3.07 1.31
N VAL A 114 11.76 -3.91 0.64
CA VAL A 114 11.70 -5.38 0.78
C VAL A 114 11.98 -5.80 2.21
N LYS A 115 12.97 -5.19 2.88
CA LYS A 115 13.29 -5.48 4.29
C LYS A 115 12.13 -5.14 5.22
N LYS A 116 11.47 -3.98 5.03
CA LYS A 116 10.29 -3.59 5.80
C LYS A 116 9.12 -4.55 5.58
N GLU A 117 8.89 -4.96 4.34
CA GLU A 117 7.83 -5.93 4.02
C GLU A 117 8.11 -7.30 4.64
N GLN A 118 9.35 -7.79 4.59
CA GLN A 118 9.75 -9.04 5.24
C GLN A 118 9.57 -8.99 6.77
N GLU A 119 9.92 -7.87 7.40
CA GLU A 119 9.72 -7.67 8.84
C GLU A 119 8.24 -7.65 9.21
N GLU A 120 7.41 -6.96 8.41
CA GLU A 120 5.97 -6.94 8.60
C GLU A 120 5.33 -8.32 8.39
N GLN A 121 5.76 -9.07 7.37
CA GLN A 121 5.30 -10.45 7.15
C GLN A 121 5.67 -11.36 8.33
N LYS A 122 6.88 -11.21 8.89
CA LYS A 122 7.27 -11.94 10.11
C LYS A 122 6.38 -11.58 11.30
N ARG A 123 6.05 -10.30 11.47
CA ARG A 123 5.12 -9.85 12.52
C ARG A 123 3.73 -10.47 12.35
N ARG A 124 3.21 -10.48 11.11
CA ARG A 124 1.91 -11.11 10.78
C ARG A 124 1.89 -12.61 11.05
N LEU A 125 2.98 -13.31 10.70
CA LEU A 125 3.12 -14.74 10.97
C LEU A 125 3.22 -15.05 12.47
N GLN A 126 3.94 -14.23 13.22
CA GLN A 126 4.07 -14.38 14.67
C GLN A 126 2.72 -14.17 15.37
N GLU A 127 1.98 -13.11 15.04
CA GLU A 127 0.64 -12.86 15.58
C GLU A 127 -0.33 -13.99 15.25
N LYS A 128 -0.26 -14.54 14.02
CA LYS A 128 -1.05 -15.71 13.63
C LYS A 128 -0.71 -16.94 14.48
N LYS A 129 0.58 -17.21 14.69
CA LYS A 129 1.06 -18.32 15.52
C LYS A 129 0.58 -18.18 16.97
N GLU A 130 0.64 -16.98 17.54
CA GLU A 130 0.15 -16.70 18.89
C GLU A 130 -1.36 -16.92 19.02
N ARG A 131 -2.15 -16.51 18.02
CA ARG A 131 -3.59 -16.81 17.98
C ARG A 131 -3.87 -18.31 17.93
N GLU A 132 -3.16 -19.05 17.08
CA GLU A 132 -3.31 -20.50 16.97
C GLU A 132 -2.88 -21.22 18.26
N GLU A 133 -1.83 -20.75 18.92
CA GLU A 133 -1.37 -21.27 20.21
C GLU A 133 -2.39 -21.01 21.32
N PHE A 134 -2.98 -19.81 21.35
CA PHE A 134 -4.06 -19.48 22.28
C PHE A 134 -5.30 -20.36 22.03
N HIS A 135 -5.71 -20.53 20.77
CA HIS A 135 -6.80 -21.45 20.43
C HIS A 135 -6.48 -22.90 20.83
N SER A 136 -5.25 -23.35 20.63
CA SER A 136 -4.80 -24.68 21.04
C SER A 136 -4.80 -24.83 22.57
N GLN A 137 -4.42 -23.78 23.29
CA GLN A 137 -4.50 -23.74 24.75
C GLN A 137 -5.93 -23.85 25.25
N ILE A 138 -6.87 -23.08 24.67
CA ILE A 138 -8.29 -23.18 24.98
C ILE A 138 -8.80 -24.60 24.70
N HIS A 139 -8.47 -25.15 23.52
CA HIS A 139 -8.91 -26.49 23.14
C HIS A 139 -8.39 -27.56 24.12
N ARG A 140 -7.12 -27.46 24.54
CA ARG A 140 -6.54 -28.35 25.57
C ARG A 140 -7.25 -28.20 26.92
N GLN A 141 -7.53 -26.99 27.37
CA GLN A 141 -8.24 -26.76 28.64
C GLN A 141 -9.69 -27.26 28.62
N ILE A 142 -10.38 -27.09 27.50
CA ILE A 142 -11.74 -27.63 27.33
C ILE A 142 -11.68 -29.16 27.29
N GLY A 143 -10.73 -29.73 26.53
CA GLY A 143 -10.51 -31.17 26.47
C GLY A 143 -10.29 -31.77 27.86
N SER A 144 -9.36 -31.24 28.64
CA SER A 144 -9.07 -31.77 29.98
C SER A 144 -10.26 -31.66 30.95
N LYS A 145 -11.05 -30.59 30.87
CA LYS A 145 -12.28 -30.47 31.67
C LYS A 145 -13.35 -31.48 31.23
N LEU A 146 -13.50 -31.69 29.93
CA LEU A 146 -14.46 -32.67 29.39
C LEU A 146 -14.05 -34.10 29.71
N ASP A 147 -12.76 -34.41 29.72
CA ASP A 147 -12.25 -35.74 30.10
C ASP A 147 -12.55 -36.03 31.57
N GLY A 148 -12.36 -35.07 32.48
CA GLY A 148 -12.75 -35.22 33.89
C GLY A 148 -14.27 -35.46 34.07
N VAL A 149 -15.11 -34.78 33.28
CA VAL A 149 -16.57 -35.04 33.28
C VAL A 149 -16.88 -36.43 32.73
N ARG A 150 -16.18 -36.87 31.67
CA ARG A 150 -16.33 -38.22 31.11
C ARG A 150 -15.98 -39.29 32.14
N GLU A 151 -14.85 -39.15 32.84
CA GLU A 151 -14.44 -40.06 33.91
C GLU A 151 -15.45 -40.10 35.06
N LEU A 152 -16.01 -38.96 35.48
CA LEU A 152 -17.07 -38.89 36.48
C LEU A 152 -18.33 -39.65 36.05
N ILE A 153 -18.74 -39.52 34.80
CA ILE A 153 -19.91 -40.23 34.26
C ILE A 153 -19.63 -41.73 34.16
N GLU A 154 -18.44 -42.13 33.74
CA GLU A 154 -18.05 -43.54 33.61
C GLU A 154 -17.85 -44.22 34.98
N GLY A 155 -17.33 -43.52 35.98
CA GLY A 155 -17.23 -44.01 37.36
C GLY A 155 -18.58 -44.22 38.05
N LYS A 156 -19.60 -43.42 37.69
CA LYS A 156 -20.97 -43.55 38.23
C LYS A 156 -21.80 -44.65 37.58
N LYS A 157 -21.37 -45.14 36.41
CA LYS A 157 -22.06 -46.14 35.60
C LYS A 157 -22.23 -47.50 36.29
N GLY A 158 -21.41 -47.80 37.30
CA GLY A 158 -21.53 -49.01 38.11
C GLY A 158 -22.75 -49.04 39.05
N ILE A 159 -23.22 -47.88 39.54
CA ILE A 159 -24.37 -47.77 40.46
C ILE A 159 -25.63 -47.32 39.70
N GLU A 160 -25.47 -46.46 38.69
CA GLU A 160 -26.58 -46.00 37.84
C GLU A 160 -26.98 -47.00 36.76
N GLY A 161 -26.17 -48.01 36.43
CA GLY A 161 -26.51 -49.01 35.40
C GLY A 161 -27.84 -49.73 35.66
N GLU A 162 -28.11 -50.13 36.90
CA GLU A 162 -29.35 -50.82 37.28
C GLU A 162 -30.55 -49.87 37.44
N ALA A 163 -30.32 -48.65 37.91
CA ALA A 163 -31.35 -47.61 37.97
C ALA A 163 -31.71 -47.09 36.57
N MET A 164 -30.73 -46.98 35.68
CA MET A 164 -30.89 -46.50 34.31
C MET A 164 -31.51 -47.58 33.42
N THR A 165 -31.32 -48.87 33.69
CA THR A 165 -32.11 -49.93 33.01
C THR A 165 -33.56 -49.91 33.48
N LYS A 166 -33.84 -49.74 34.78
CA LYS A 166 -35.20 -49.54 35.30
C LYS A 166 -35.89 -48.31 34.70
N LEU A 167 -35.22 -47.16 34.69
CA LEU A 167 -35.74 -45.93 34.05
C LEU A 167 -35.89 -46.08 32.53
N ARG A 168 -35.04 -46.85 31.84
CA ARG A 168 -35.20 -47.13 30.40
C ARG A 168 -36.45 -47.98 30.14
N VAL A 169 -36.73 -48.97 30.96
CA VAL A 169 -37.95 -49.78 30.88
C VAL A 169 -39.18 -48.90 31.13
N GLU A 170 -39.16 -48.08 32.18
CA GLU A 170 -40.26 -47.17 32.53
C GLU A 170 -40.49 -46.10 31.45
N ILE A 171 -39.43 -45.53 30.86
CA ILE A 171 -39.54 -44.63 29.70
C ILE A 171 -40.09 -45.35 28.47
N GLU A 172 -39.77 -46.63 28.26
CA GLU A 172 -40.30 -47.40 27.14
C GLU A 172 -41.79 -47.71 27.32
N GLU A 173 -42.21 -48.02 28.55
CA GLU A 173 -43.63 -48.18 28.92
C GLU A 173 -44.39 -46.85 28.79
N LEU A 174 -43.83 -45.74 29.28
CA LEU A 174 -44.42 -44.41 29.14
C LEU A 174 -44.49 -43.96 27.67
N ARG A 175 -43.48 -44.26 26.84
CA ARG A 175 -43.53 -44.00 25.40
C ARG A 175 -44.54 -44.89 24.67
N LYS A 176 -44.69 -46.15 25.07
CA LYS A 176 -45.76 -47.03 24.56
C LYS A 176 -47.13 -46.52 24.98
N ALA A 177 -47.29 -46.04 26.21
CA ALA A 177 -48.52 -45.40 26.69
C ALA A 177 -48.82 -44.09 25.95
N GLN A 178 -47.81 -43.27 25.67
CA GLN A 178 -47.92 -42.03 24.91
C GLN A 178 -48.17 -42.26 23.41
N LYS A 179 -47.66 -43.37 22.84
CA LYS A 179 -48.04 -43.82 21.49
C LYS A 179 -49.47 -44.38 21.42
N ARG A 180 -49.97 -44.96 22.52
CA ARG A 180 -51.38 -45.41 22.65
C ARG A 180 -52.34 -44.25 22.90
N ALA A 181 -51.90 -43.20 23.60
CA ALA A 181 -52.60 -41.94 23.78
C ALA A 181 -52.14 -40.93 22.73
N GLY A 182 -52.57 -41.11 21.47
CA GLY A 182 -52.12 -40.37 20.27
C GLY A 182 -51.74 -38.91 20.47
N GLY A 183 -50.49 -38.66 20.84
CA GLY A 183 -49.90 -37.34 21.05
C GLY A 183 -48.66 -37.17 20.17
N VAL A 184 -48.84 -37.29 18.85
CA VAL A 184 -47.91 -36.74 17.87
C VAL A 184 -48.27 -35.27 17.70
N LEU A 185 -47.26 -34.41 17.53
CA LEU A 185 -47.29 -32.96 17.24
C LEU A 185 -46.91 -32.08 18.44
N SER A 186 -45.60 -31.84 18.63
CA SER A 186 -45.16 -30.54 19.17
C SER A 186 -43.69 -30.23 18.88
N SER A 187 -42.80 -31.24 18.85
CA SER A 187 -41.35 -30.96 18.69
C SER A 187 -40.91 -30.78 17.22
N GLU A 188 -41.54 -31.48 16.27
CA GLU A 188 -41.19 -31.40 14.84
C GLU A 188 -41.52 -30.03 14.23
N THR A 189 -42.41 -29.26 14.87
CA THR A 189 -42.84 -27.93 14.46
C THR A 189 -41.79 -26.83 14.70
N GLU A 190 -40.96 -26.90 15.73
CA GLU A 190 -40.06 -25.79 16.07
C GLU A 190 -38.80 -25.76 15.19
N PHE A 191 -38.20 -26.94 14.98
CA PHE A 191 -37.05 -27.08 14.07
C PHE A 191 -37.44 -26.72 12.63
N GLY A 192 -38.66 -27.07 12.22
CA GLY A 192 -39.22 -26.66 10.94
C GLY A 192 -39.39 -25.14 10.80
N ARG A 193 -39.81 -24.45 11.87
CA ARG A 193 -39.90 -22.98 11.91
C ARG A 193 -38.51 -22.33 11.82
N TYR A 194 -37.56 -22.77 12.64
CA TYR A 194 -36.19 -22.24 12.63
C TYR A 194 -35.50 -22.44 11.27
N LYS A 195 -35.65 -23.61 10.66
CA LYS A 195 -35.11 -23.90 9.32
C LYS A 195 -35.72 -23.00 8.24
N ARG A 196 -37.00 -22.66 8.36
CA ARG A 196 -37.69 -21.74 7.44
C ARG A 196 -37.23 -20.29 7.64
N GLU A 197 -37.04 -19.87 8.88
CA GLU A 197 -36.57 -18.54 9.22
C GLU A 197 -35.13 -18.29 8.76
N LEU A 198 -34.24 -19.28 8.95
CA LEU A 198 -32.86 -19.22 8.47
C LEU A 198 -32.79 -19.10 6.94
N LYS A 199 -33.62 -19.87 6.22
CA LYS A 199 -33.78 -19.74 4.76
C LYS A 199 -34.33 -18.37 4.37
N GLY A 200 -35.27 -17.84 5.15
CA GLY A 200 -35.83 -16.50 4.96
C GLY A 200 -34.78 -15.40 5.10
N GLU A 201 -33.96 -15.43 6.15
CA GLU A 201 -32.89 -14.43 6.36
C GLU A 201 -31.80 -14.54 5.30
N ARG A 202 -31.47 -15.76 4.88
CA ARG A 202 -30.56 -15.99 3.75
C ARG A 202 -31.09 -15.34 2.47
N LEU A 203 -32.36 -15.58 2.12
CA LEU A 203 -32.98 -14.95 0.94
C LEU A 203 -33.07 -13.43 1.05
N ARG A 204 -33.34 -12.89 2.25
CA ARG A 204 -33.30 -11.43 2.50
C ARG A 204 -31.91 -10.86 2.25
N SER A 205 -30.88 -11.55 2.75
CA SER A 205 -29.48 -11.15 2.54
C SER A 205 -29.07 -11.23 1.07
N GLU A 206 -29.43 -12.32 0.38
CA GLU A 206 -29.17 -12.49 -1.05
C GLU A 206 -29.84 -11.39 -1.89
N ARG A 207 -31.07 -10.98 -1.55
CA ARG A 207 -31.74 -9.85 -2.20
C ARG A 207 -31.04 -8.52 -1.96
N ARG A 208 -30.64 -8.23 -0.71
CA ARG A 208 -29.86 -7.02 -0.38
C ARG A 208 -28.56 -6.99 -1.16
N PHE A 209 -27.88 -8.14 -1.28
CA PHE A 209 -26.64 -8.27 -2.01
C PHE A 209 -26.82 -8.04 -3.51
N ALA A 210 -27.82 -8.66 -4.12
CA ALA A 210 -28.13 -8.47 -5.54
C ALA A 210 -28.40 -7.00 -5.89
N LEU A 211 -29.12 -6.27 -5.03
CA LEU A 211 -29.35 -4.83 -5.22
C LEU A 211 -28.06 -4.01 -5.13
N MET A 212 -27.16 -4.35 -4.20
CA MET A 212 -25.85 -3.69 -4.11
C MET A 212 -24.96 -4.00 -5.32
N GLU A 213 -24.98 -5.24 -5.82
CA GLU A 213 -24.23 -5.62 -7.02
C GLU A 213 -24.74 -4.88 -8.26
N GLU A 214 -26.06 -4.73 -8.39
CA GLU A 214 -26.68 -3.94 -9.47
C GLU A 214 -26.24 -2.47 -9.40
N GLU A 215 -26.25 -1.87 -8.22
CA GLU A 215 -25.81 -0.47 -8.04
C GLU A 215 -24.31 -0.30 -8.33
N ILE A 216 -23.47 -1.24 -7.90
CA ILE A 216 -22.03 -1.24 -8.24
C ILE A 216 -21.83 -1.35 -9.75
N ALA A 217 -22.59 -2.21 -10.43
CA ALA A 217 -22.53 -2.34 -11.89
C ALA A 217 -22.96 -1.04 -12.59
N ARG A 218 -24.03 -0.41 -12.11
CA ARG A 218 -24.51 0.88 -12.61
C ARG A 218 -23.46 1.98 -12.44
N LEU A 219 -22.87 2.11 -11.25
CA LEU A 219 -21.84 3.10 -10.96
C LEU A 219 -20.57 2.90 -11.80
N LYS A 220 -20.15 1.63 -11.99
CA LYS A 220 -19.02 1.32 -12.88
C LYS A 220 -19.26 1.77 -14.31
N LYS A 221 -20.45 1.51 -14.85
CA LYS A 221 -20.82 1.93 -16.20
C LYS A 221 -20.77 3.46 -16.34
N VAL A 222 -21.34 4.20 -15.38
CA VAL A 222 -21.30 5.67 -15.41
C VAL A 222 -19.86 6.20 -15.32
N ASN A 223 -19.01 5.57 -14.50
CA ASN A 223 -17.61 5.95 -14.40
C ASN A 223 -16.86 5.68 -15.73
N GLU A 224 -17.08 4.53 -16.35
CA GLU A 224 -16.51 4.18 -17.65
C GLU A 224 -16.95 5.18 -18.74
N GLU A 225 -18.23 5.56 -18.77
CA GLU A 225 -18.75 6.59 -19.68
C GLU A 225 -18.06 7.95 -19.44
N ALA A 226 -17.86 8.34 -18.18
CA ALA A 226 -17.17 9.57 -17.83
C ALA A 226 -15.68 9.54 -18.22
N THR A 227 -15.00 8.41 -18.03
CA THR A 227 -13.59 8.24 -18.46
C THR A 227 -13.48 8.28 -19.98
N ASN A 228 -14.38 7.60 -20.69
CA ASN A 228 -14.43 7.61 -22.14
C ASN A 228 -14.68 9.03 -22.68
N ALA A 229 -15.61 9.77 -22.07
CA ALA A 229 -15.86 11.17 -22.42
C ALA A 229 -14.62 12.04 -22.17
N ALA A 230 -13.94 11.87 -21.04
CA ALA A 230 -12.71 12.60 -20.74
C ALA A 230 -11.60 12.30 -21.77
N ASP A 231 -11.46 11.05 -22.20
CA ASP A 231 -10.47 10.67 -23.20
C ASP A 231 -10.81 11.19 -24.60
N VAL A 232 -12.09 11.24 -24.98
CA VAL A 232 -12.55 11.93 -26.20
C VAL A 232 -12.19 13.42 -26.15
N TRP A 233 -12.43 14.10 -25.03
CA TRP A 233 -12.06 15.50 -24.87
C TRP A 233 -10.54 15.73 -24.92
N LYS A 234 -9.75 14.82 -24.32
CA LYS A 234 -8.28 14.86 -24.44
C LYS A 234 -7.84 14.68 -25.89
N ALA A 235 -8.43 13.73 -26.62
CA ALA A 235 -8.11 13.50 -28.02
C ALA A 235 -8.46 14.72 -28.90
N GLU A 236 -9.62 15.36 -28.66
CA GLU A 236 -10.02 16.57 -29.38
C GLU A 236 -9.13 17.78 -29.03
N ALA A 237 -8.68 17.89 -27.78
CA ALA A 237 -7.72 18.92 -27.38
C ALA A 237 -6.36 18.76 -28.08
N LEU A 238 -5.94 17.52 -28.35
CA LEU A 238 -4.70 17.19 -29.05
C LEU A 238 -4.84 17.19 -30.59
N ARG A 239 -6.04 17.47 -31.13
CA ARG A 239 -6.30 17.45 -32.58
C ARG A 239 -5.43 18.52 -33.29
N PRO A 240 -4.63 18.16 -34.32
CA PRO A 240 -3.69 19.08 -34.97
C PRO A 240 -4.28 20.38 -35.54
N ASP A 241 -5.57 20.39 -35.81
CA ASP A 241 -6.30 21.53 -36.40
C ASP A 241 -7.03 22.39 -35.34
N ASN A 242 -6.85 22.07 -34.05
CA ASN A 242 -7.36 22.87 -32.95
C ASN A 242 -6.45 24.07 -32.70
N LYS A 243 -6.80 25.23 -33.29
CA LYS A 243 -6.04 26.49 -33.20
C LYS A 243 -5.87 27.07 -31.78
N ARG A 244 -6.38 26.39 -30.75
CA ARG A 244 -6.19 26.76 -29.33
C ARG A 244 -4.98 26.08 -28.66
N GLY A 245 -4.32 25.11 -29.32
CA GLY A 245 -3.40 24.18 -28.64
C GLY A 245 -1.94 24.15 -29.07
N SER A 246 -1.50 24.91 -30.08
CA SER A 246 -0.07 24.97 -30.44
C SER A 246 0.57 26.26 -29.95
N VAL A 247 0.65 26.43 -28.62
CA VAL A 247 1.72 27.28 -28.08
C VAL A 247 2.96 26.42 -28.13
N MET A 248 3.66 26.48 -29.26
CA MET A 248 5.06 26.06 -29.30
C MET A 248 5.76 26.88 -28.21
N ILE A 249 6.19 26.22 -27.13
CA ILE A 249 7.12 26.82 -26.16
C ILE A 249 8.48 26.85 -26.87
N THR A 250 8.60 27.68 -27.90
CA THR A 250 9.89 28.07 -28.43
C THR A 250 10.54 28.93 -27.36
N SER A 251 11.69 28.50 -26.88
CA SER A 251 12.58 29.25 -25.99
C SER A 251 12.65 30.71 -26.44
N THR A 252 11.98 31.59 -25.70
CA THR A 252 11.82 32.99 -26.08
C THR A 252 13.18 33.69 -26.11
N PRO A 253 13.63 34.29 -27.23
CA PRO A 253 14.79 35.15 -27.22
C PRO A 253 14.45 36.48 -26.53
N ILE A 254 15.36 36.92 -25.69
CA ILE A 254 15.32 38.21 -24.99
C ILE A 254 15.47 39.36 -26.00
N ARG A 255 14.46 40.24 -26.13
CA ARG A 255 14.48 41.69 -25.78
C ARG A 255 13.31 42.46 -26.42
N GLY A 256 12.57 43.18 -25.57
CA GLY A 256 12.16 44.56 -25.85
C GLY A 256 10.87 44.80 -26.66
N ALA A 257 9.70 44.50 -26.10
CA ALA A 257 8.49 45.26 -26.40
C ALA A 257 7.49 45.14 -25.24
N ARG A 258 7.18 46.27 -24.60
CA ARG A 258 6.10 46.40 -23.61
C ARG A 258 4.76 46.34 -24.34
N THR A 259 4.13 45.17 -24.37
CA THR A 259 2.67 45.07 -24.47
C THR A 259 2.14 44.48 -23.18
N ARG A 260 1.40 45.29 -22.43
CA ARG A 260 0.82 44.94 -21.14
C ARG A 260 -0.29 43.91 -21.38
N ALA A 261 0.04 42.62 -21.22
CA ALA A 261 -0.94 41.56 -21.21
C ALA A 261 -1.89 41.76 -20.02
N ARG A 262 -3.20 41.77 -20.28
CA ARG A 262 -4.21 41.73 -19.23
C ARG A 262 -4.26 40.30 -18.69
N VAL A 263 -3.39 40.02 -17.71
CA VAL A 263 -3.39 38.78 -16.95
C VAL A 263 -4.58 38.84 -16.00
N THR A 264 -5.61 38.03 -16.28
CA THR A 264 -6.56 37.62 -15.25
C THR A 264 -5.77 36.75 -14.27
N PRO A 265 -5.72 37.06 -12.96
CA PRO A 265 -5.05 36.21 -11.99
C PRO A 265 -5.67 34.81 -12.04
N ALA A 266 -4.89 33.80 -12.40
CA ALA A 266 -5.28 32.42 -12.18
C ALA A 266 -5.50 32.26 -10.66
N PRO A 267 -6.60 31.62 -10.21
CA PRO A 267 -6.75 31.28 -8.81
C PRO A 267 -5.55 30.43 -8.40
N PRO A 268 -4.96 30.62 -7.21
CA PRO A 268 -3.80 29.85 -6.78
C PRO A 268 -4.15 28.36 -6.81
N GLY A 269 -3.44 27.60 -7.65
CA GLY A 269 -3.67 26.17 -7.92
C GLY A 269 -3.45 25.23 -6.73
N SER A 270 -3.22 25.75 -5.52
CA SER A 270 -2.97 24.93 -4.34
C SER A 270 -4.23 24.26 -3.80
N VAL A 271 -5.40 24.88 -3.90
CA VAL A 271 -6.62 24.35 -3.27
C VAL A 271 -7.21 23.19 -4.07
N GLU A 272 -7.25 23.30 -5.40
CA GLU A 272 -7.80 22.27 -6.28
C GLU A 272 -6.88 21.05 -6.40
N GLU A 273 -5.56 21.26 -6.32
CA GLU A 273 -4.57 20.19 -6.25
C GLU A 273 -4.68 19.41 -4.93
N LEU A 274 -4.90 20.10 -3.80
CA LEU A 274 -5.15 19.45 -2.51
C LEU A 274 -6.46 18.64 -2.51
N LYS A 275 -7.55 19.19 -3.07
CA LYS A 275 -8.82 18.46 -3.19
C LYS A 275 -8.72 17.23 -4.10
N LEU A 276 -7.90 17.29 -5.15
CA LEU A 276 -7.66 16.14 -6.02
C LEU A 276 -6.88 15.06 -5.26
N LYS A 277 -5.86 15.46 -4.51
CA LYS A 277 -5.07 14.54 -3.68
C LYS A 277 -5.91 13.84 -2.61
N GLU A 278 -6.79 14.58 -1.93
CA GLU A 278 -7.71 14.02 -0.93
C GLU A 278 -8.68 13.00 -1.55
N ARG A 279 -9.19 13.26 -2.77
CA ARG A 279 -10.02 12.27 -3.49
C ARG A 279 -9.25 11.02 -3.88
N VAL A 280 -8.00 11.17 -4.33
CA VAL A 280 -7.14 10.03 -4.67
C VAL A 280 -6.84 9.18 -3.43
N GLU A 281 -6.47 9.82 -2.32
CA GLU A 281 -6.23 9.13 -1.04
C GLU A 281 -7.49 8.39 -0.56
N HIS A 282 -8.68 8.99 -0.71
CA HIS A 282 -9.94 8.34 -0.37
C HIS A 282 -10.22 7.09 -1.25
N GLN A 283 -10.01 7.21 -2.56
CA GLN A 283 -10.17 6.10 -3.50
C GLN A 283 -9.17 4.97 -3.21
N GLU A 284 -7.92 5.30 -2.90
CA GLU A 284 -6.90 4.32 -2.50
C GLU A 284 -7.32 3.57 -1.25
N HIS A 285 -7.87 4.27 -0.25
CA HIS A 285 -8.36 3.66 0.99
C HIS A 285 -9.55 2.71 0.74
N GLU A 286 -10.49 3.11 -0.11
CA GLU A 286 -11.62 2.28 -0.51
C GLU A 286 -11.17 1.01 -1.25
N ILE A 287 -10.20 1.15 -2.17
CA ILE A 287 -9.60 0.02 -2.88
C ILE A 287 -8.92 -0.94 -1.90
N GLU A 288 -8.23 -0.43 -0.89
CA GLU A 288 -7.56 -1.25 0.13
C GLU A 288 -8.56 -2.00 1.00
N LEU A 289 -9.64 -1.35 1.45
CA LEU A 289 -10.75 -2.00 2.14
C LEU A 289 -11.39 -3.11 1.30
N LEU A 290 -11.61 -2.88 0.00
CA LEU A 290 -12.15 -3.89 -0.91
C LEU A 290 -11.21 -5.09 -1.08
N LYS A 291 -9.90 -4.85 -1.17
CA LYS A 291 -8.89 -5.92 -1.20
C LYS A 291 -8.91 -6.75 0.08
N GLU A 292 -8.96 -6.10 1.25
CA GLU A 292 -9.05 -6.78 2.54
C GLU A 292 -10.32 -7.62 2.64
N TRP A 293 -11.47 -7.07 2.24
CA TRP A 293 -12.75 -7.75 2.30
C TRP A 293 -12.74 -9.00 1.41
N ARG A 294 -12.23 -8.87 0.19
CA ARG A 294 -12.10 -10.00 -0.74
C ARG A 294 -11.15 -11.08 -0.23
N LEU A 295 -10.07 -10.69 0.44
CA LEU A 295 -9.14 -11.63 1.05
C LEU A 295 -9.79 -12.38 2.24
N ARG A 296 -10.54 -11.68 3.10
CA ARG A 296 -11.31 -12.29 4.19
C ARG A 296 -12.33 -13.30 3.64
N GLU A 297 -13.07 -12.92 2.60
CA GLU A 297 -14.08 -13.79 1.99
C GLU A 297 -13.46 -15.06 1.39
N LEU A 298 -12.38 -14.94 0.61
CA LEU A 298 -11.66 -16.09 0.06
C LEU A 298 -11.11 -17.02 1.16
N ASN A 299 -10.62 -16.45 2.26
CA ASN A 299 -10.15 -17.22 3.40
C ASN A 299 -11.29 -17.97 4.09
N SER A 300 -12.42 -17.30 4.34
CA SER A 300 -13.61 -17.93 4.90
C SER A 300 -14.13 -19.07 4.03
N ARG A 301 -14.16 -18.87 2.70
CA ARG A 301 -14.56 -19.92 1.76
C ARG A 301 -13.64 -21.13 1.82
N ARG A 302 -12.32 -20.90 1.82
CA ARG A 302 -11.31 -21.97 1.93
C ARG A 302 -11.44 -22.76 3.23
N LEU A 303 -11.69 -22.10 4.36
CA LEU A 303 -11.92 -22.78 5.65
C LEU A 303 -13.19 -23.63 5.62
N ALA A 304 -14.26 -23.12 5.01
CA ALA A 304 -15.49 -23.88 4.83
C ALA A 304 -15.29 -25.10 3.92
N GLU A 305 -14.54 -24.94 2.82
CA GLU A 305 -14.17 -26.04 1.91
C GLU A 305 -13.35 -27.11 2.65
N GLN A 306 -12.37 -26.73 3.48
CA GLN A 306 -11.59 -27.65 4.31
C GLN A 306 -12.46 -28.41 5.32
N GLU A 307 -13.41 -27.74 5.96
CA GLU A 307 -14.33 -28.38 6.91
C GLU A 307 -15.28 -29.36 6.22
N VAL A 308 -15.76 -29.02 5.01
CA VAL A 308 -16.55 -29.94 4.17
C VAL A 308 -15.74 -31.19 3.83
N GLU A 309 -14.47 -31.03 3.44
CA GLU A 309 -13.61 -32.17 3.14
C GLU A 309 -13.37 -33.05 4.38
N ARG A 310 -13.09 -32.43 5.53
CA ARG A 310 -12.96 -33.13 6.82
C ARG A 310 -14.23 -33.88 7.22
N LEU A 311 -15.41 -33.36 6.88
CA LEU A 311 -16.69 -34.03 7.11
C LEU A 311 -16.91 -35.19 6.13
N ARG A 312 -16.55 -35.01 4.85
CA ARG A 312 -16.60 -36.08 3.84
C ARG A 312 -15.74 -37.27 4.25
N GLU A 313 -14.52 -37.04 4.71
CA GLU A 313 -13.64 -38.10 5.22
C GLU A 313 -14.26 -38.85 6.41
N LYS A 314 -14.87 -38.13 7.35
CA LYS A 314 -15.58 -38.77 8.48
C LYS A 314 -16.78 -39.59 8.02
N MET A 315 -17.56 -39.11 7.05
CA MET A 315 -18.67 -39.89 6.49
C MET A 315 -18.15 -41.14 5.79
N ALA A 316 -17.12 -41.03 4.96
CA ALA A 316 -16.50 -42.17 4.29
C ALA A 316 -16.00 -43.21 5.29
N LYS A 317 -15.39 -42.78 6.40
CA LYS A 317 -14.95 -43.69 7.48
C LYS A 317 -16.13 -44.42 8.13
N ILE A 318 -17.20 -43.70 8.47
CA ILE A 318 -18.42 -44.30 9.04
C ILE A 318 -19.07 -45.27 8.05
N ASP A 319 -19.10 -44.93 6.75
CA ASP A 319 -19.62 -45.80 5.71
C ASP A 319 -18.81 -47.09 5.59
N MET A 320 -17.47 -47.01 5.67
CA MET A 320 -16.59 -48.19 5.71
C MET A 320 -16.82 -49.06 6.96
N GLU A 321 -17.01 -48.46 8.13
CA GLU A 321 -17.29 -49.18 9.38
C GLU A 321 -18.68 -49.86 9.36
N ASN A 322 -19.65 -49.26 8.67
CA ASN A 322 -21.01 -49.78 8.52
C ASN A 322 -21.17 -50.79 7.36
N GLU A 323 -20.24 -50.84 6.42
CA GLU A 323 -20.20 -51.77 5.28
C GLU A 323 -20.29 -53.25 5.71
N PRO A 324 -19.51 -53.76 6.68
CA PRO A 324 -19.65 -55.13 7.17
C PRO A 324 -20.97 -55.39 7.90
N HIS A 325 -21.55 -54.39 8.57
CA HIS A 325 -22.85 -54.52 9.23
C HIS A 325 -24.00 -54.60 8.22
N ARG A 326 -23.88 -53.93 7.07
CA ARG A 326 -24.86 -54.03 5.97
C ARG A 326 -24.79 -55.34 5.19
N ARG A 327 -23.62 -56.01 5.17
CA ARG A 327 -23.46 -57.32 4.51
C ARG A 327 -23.94 -58.51 5.35
N LEU A 328 -24.27 -58.29 6.62
CA LEU A 328 -24.74 -59.30 7.57
C LEU A 328 -26.28 -59.28 7.76
N ILE A 329 -26.99 -58.42 7.04
CA ILE A 329 -28.47 -58.35 6.96
C ILE A 329 -28.86 -58.74 5.54
#